data_AF-A0A0G0NX75-F1
#
_entry.id   AF-A0A0G0NX75-F1
#
_cell.length_a   1.000
_cell.length_b   1.000
_cell.length_c   1.000
_cell.angle_alpha   90.00
_cell.angle_beta   90.00
_cell.angle_gamma   90.00
#
_symmetry.space_group_name_H-M   'P 1'
#
loop_
_entity.id
_entity.type
_entity.pdbx_description
1 polymer ?
#
loop_
_entity_poly.entity_id
_entity_poly.type
_entity_poly.pdbx_seq_one_letter_code
_entity_poly.pdbx_strand_id
1 'polypeptide(L)'
;MNKVLAYVSGKIETTGEGCFVGDKKIDCPRQGLPITSDQTVKTRSGSSWQTDILPANFMKDQRNDSVFYSIFGLVLVIFIVLFISRLKIFGKTLIEYIKPIWYYIVLSLAVVAFQYLYLVEHYSPPLARISQAVWVLAVALSVYILIKKHDFKFKQILIVGILYSFIIHGTKVLIRYFFYDSSIFYVLDRFIYGSLLVMVIAIIIGSVFSILKNRGIKI
;
A
#
# COMPACT_ATOMS: atom_id res chain seq x y z
N MET A 1 -30.44 8.69 25.96
CA MET A 1 -30.69 8.42 24.53
C MET A 1 -29.40 7.93 23.89
N ASN A 2 -29.43 6.72 23.34
CA ASN A 2 -28.30 6.06 22.68
C ASN A 2 -27.82 6.90 21.49
N LYS A 3 -26.56 7.34 21.52
CA LYS A 3 -25.82 7.72 20.31
C LYS A 3 -24.69 6.72 20.11
N VAL A 4 -25.05 5.59 19.50
CA VAL A 4 -24.12 4.85 18.64
C VAL A 4 -23.74 5.77 17.49
N LEU A 5 -22.47 5.77 17.07
CA LEU A 5 -21.95 5.99 15.69
C LEU A 5 -20.49 6.45 15.80
N ALA A 6 -19.50 5.56 15.65
CA ALA A 6 -19.07 4.85 14.44
C ALA A 6 -18.18 5.71 13.54
N TYR A 7 -17.03 5.13 13.19
CA TYR A 7 -16.09 5.50 12.15
C TYR A 7 -16.79 6.12 10.93
N VAL A 8 -16.46 7.36 10.57
CA VAL A 8 -17.00 8.00 9.35
C VAL A 8 -15.88 8.21 8.35
N SER A 9 -15.79 7.29 7.39
CA SER A 9 -15.09 7.51 6.12
C SER A 9 -16.04 8.26 5.19
N GLY A 10 -15.84 9.55 4.96
CA GLY A 10 -16.69 10.37 4.09
C GLY A 10 -16.06 11.72 3.73
N LYS A 11 -16.60 12.36 2.67
CA LYS A 11 -16.22 13.73 2.27
C LYS A 11 -16.76 14.71 3.32
N ILE A 12 -15.92 15.63 3.79
CA ILE A 12 -16.37 16.72 4.67
C ILE A 12 -17.04 17.78 3.81
N GLU A 13 -18.28 18.12 4.15
CA GLU A 13 -19.07 19.16 3.50
C GLU A 13 -19.19 20.36 4.45
N THR A 14 -18.78 21.53 3.97
CA THR A 14 -18.85 22.78 4.73
C THR A 14 -20.11 23.54 4.32
N THR A 15 -20.99 23.80 5.27
CA THR A 15 -22.16 24.68 5.09
C THR A 15 -22.04 25.89 6.02
N GLY A 16 -22.88 26.92 5.82
CA GLY A 16 -22.86 28.13 6.67
C GLY A 16 -23.10 27.86 8.16
N GLU A 17 -23.61 26.67 8.51
CA GLU A 17 -23.88 26.25 9.89
C GLU A 17 -22.74 25.43 10.52
N GLY A 18 -21.70 25.08 9.79
CA GLY A 18 -20.55 24.31 10.26
C GLY A 18 -20.04 23.26 9.27
N CYS A 19 -19.19 22.36 9.75
CA CYS A 19 -18.63 21.27 8.96
C CYS A 19 -19.42 19.98 9.21
N PHE A 20 -19.69 19.19 8.18
CA PHE A 20 -20.52 17.99 8.25
C PHE A 20 -19.85 16.80 7.56
N VAL A 21 -20.16 15.59 8.02
CA VAL A 21 -19.88 14.34 7.29
C VAL A 21 -21.17 13.52 7.24
N GLY A 22 -21.81 13.48 6.07
CA GLY A 22 -23.22 13.11 5.98
C GLY A 22 -24.07 14.09 6.80
N ASP A 23 -25.02 13.58 7.59
CA ASP A 23 -25.94 14.43 8.38
C ASP A 23 -25.38 14.86 9.76
N LYS A 24 -24.07 14.65 10.00
CA LYS A 24 -23.46 14.88 11.31
C LYS A 24 -22.53 16.08 11.31
N LYS A 25 -22.85 17.05 12.18
CA LYS A 25 -22.01 18.22 12.46
C LYS A 25 -20.73 17.83 13.21
N ILE A 26 -19.59 18.33 12.75
CA ILE A 26 -18.25 18.16 13.31
C ILE A 26 -17.57 19.52 13.49
N ASP A 27 -16.52 19.58 14.32
CA ASP A 27 -15.68 20.77 14.44
C ASP A 27 -14.88 20.99 13.16
N CYS A 28 -14.90 22.23 12.67
CA CYS A 28 -14.18 22.59 11.46
C CYS A 28 -12.66 22.54 11.70
N PRO A 29 -11.87 21.96 10.77
CA PRO A 29 -10.42 21.99 10.89
C PRO A 29 -9.94 23.44 10.98
N ARG A 30 -9.05 23.71 11.96
CA ARG A 30 -8.64 25.05 12.37
C ARG A 30 -8.28 25.96 11.19
N GLN A 31 -8.91 27.13 11.20
CA GLN A 31 -8.97 28.12 10.14
C GLN A 31 -7.65 28.89 9.99
N GLY A 32 -7.24 29.05 8.74
CA GLY A 32 -6.29 30.09 8.30
C GLY A 32 -6.65 30.70 6.95
N LEU A 33 -7.83 30.41 6.39
CA LEU A 33 -8.27 30.91 5.10
C LEU A 33 -9.75 31.31 5.14
N PRO A 34 -10.12 32.50 4.65
CA PRO A 34 -11.50 32.94 4.56
C PRO A 34 -12.28 32.05 3.58
N ILE A 35 -13.44 31.57 4.04
CA ILE A 35 -14.29 30.59 3.36
C ILE A 35 -15.11 31.34 2.31
N THR A 36 -14.64 31.38 1.06
CA THR A 36 -15.51 31.55 -0.11
C THR A 36 -16.01 30.18 -0.53
N SER A 37 -17.30 30.11 -0.86
CA SER A 37 -18.18 28.93 -0.91
C SER A 37 -17.91 27.91 -2.02
N ASP A 38 -16.66 27.69 -2.43
CA ASP A 38 -16.35 26.71 -3.47
C ASP A 38 -15.01 25.97 -3.28
N GLN A 39 -14.51 25.93 -2.03
CA GLN A 39 -13.33 25.13 -1.73
C GLN A 39 -13.74 23.74 -1.25
N THR A 40 -13.63 22.76 -2.16
CA THR A 40 -13.30 21.40 -1.76
C THR A 40 -12.03 21.46 -0.91
N VAL A 41 -12.20 21.39 0.41
CA VAL A 41 -11.09 21.30 1.36
C VAL A 41 -10.30 20.06 0.98
N LYS A 42 -9.20 20.25 0.23
CA LYS A 42 -8.11 19.30 0.19
C LYS A 42 -7.58 19.25 1.61
N THR A 43 -8.12 18.34 2.42
CA THR A 43 -7.49 17.93 3.66
C THR A 43 -6.10 17.46 3.27
N ARG A 44 -5.13 18.35 3.48
CA ARG A 44 -3.71 18.02 3.45
C ARG A 44 -3.56 16.82 4.37
N SER A 45 -3.11 15.71 3.81
CA SER A 45 -2.91 14.42 4.48
C SER A 45 -1.95 14.56 5.67
N GLY A 46 -2.44 15.10 6.78
CA GLY A 46 -1.65 15.46 7.96
C GLY A 46 -2.46 16.08 9.11
N SER A 47 -3.79 16.18 9.04
CA SER A 47 -4.57 16.54 10.22
C SER A 47 -4.62 15.35 11.17
N SER A 48 -3.82 15.42 12.24
CA SER A 48 -4.00 14.71 13.51
C SER A 48 -5.48 14.40 13.73
N TRP A 49 -5.86 13.13 13.56
CA TRP A 49 -7.21 12.66 13.88
C TRP A 49 -7.50 13.02 15.34
N GLN A 50 -8.58 13.78 15.60
CA GLN A 50 -9.01 14.06 16.97
C GLN A 50 -9.50 12.76 17.61
N THR A 51 -8.58 12.03 18.25
CA THR A 51 -8.83 10.79 19.01
C THR A 51 -9.58 11.04 20.32
N ASP A 52 -9.96 12.28 20.62
CA ASP A 52 -10.60 12.69 21.87
C ASP A 52 -12.11 12.45 21.90
N ILE A 53 -12.69 11.96 20.79
CA ILE A 53 -14.13 11.70 20.64
C ILE A 53 -14.44 10.19 20.84
N LEU A 54 -13.42 9.35 21.03
CA LEU A 54 -13.60 7.90 21.23
C LEU A 54 -13.85 7.55 22.72
N PRO A 55 -14.68 6.54 23.01
CA PRO A 55 -14.83 6.01 24.37
C PRO A 55 -13.46 5.64 24.95
N ALA A 56 -13.27 5.79 26.27
CA ALA A 56 -11.99 5.51 26.94
C ALA A 56 -11.42 4.09 26.67
N ASN A 57 -12.29 3.15 26.29
CA ASN A 57 -11.97 1.75 26.03
C ASN A 57 -11.59 1.47 24.56
N PHE A 58 -11.69 2.46 23.67
CA PHE A 58 -11.31 2.30 22.27
C PHE A 58 -9.80 2.51 22.12
N MET A 59 -9.12 1.59 21.42
CA MET A 59 -7.71 1.76 21.11
C MET A 59 -7.53 3.04 20.29
N LYS A 60 -6.92 4.06 20.89
CA LYS A 60 -6.56 5.28 20.17
C LYS A 60 -5.49 4.91 19.13
N ASP A 61 -5.81 5.06 17.86
CA ASP A 61 -4.85 4.84 16.77
C ASP A 61 -3.88 6.02 16.73
N GLN A 62 -2.78 5.87 17.46
CA GLN A 62 -1.72 6.86 17.53
C GLN A 62 -0.49 6.37 16.77
N ARG A 63 0.30 7.33 16.29
CA ARG A 63 1.67 7.05 15.86
C ARG A 63 2.44 6.49 17.06
N ASN A 64 3.06 5.33 16.87
CA ASN A 64 3.91 4.71 17.89
C ASN A 64 5.20 4.22 17.23
N ASP A 65 6.21 5.07 17.28
CA ASP A 65 7.48 4.85 16.60
C ASP A 65 8.17 3.56 17.06
N SER A 66 8.09 3.26 18.37
CA SER A 66 8.70 2.04 18.94
C SER A 66 8.13 0.77 18.31
N VAL A 67 6.80 0.68 18.18
CA VAL A 67 6.15 -0.49 17.57
C VAL A 67 6.45 -0.55 16.08
N PHE A 68 6.38 0.59 15.38
CA PHE A 68 6.67 0.63 13.95
C PHE A 68 8.10 0.19 13.64
N TYR A 69 9.10 0.74 14.33
CA TYR A 69 10.50 0.36 14.15
C TYR A 69 10.78 -1.10 14.53
N SER A 70 10.10 -1.62 15.55
CA SER A 70 10.21 -3.04 15.93
C SER A 70 9.72 -3.97 14.82
N ILE A 71 8.54 -3.67 14.24
CA ILE A 71 7.97 -4.44 13.12
C ILE A 71 8.86 -4.30 11.88
N PHE A 72 9.24 -3.08 11.53
CA PHE A 72 10.09 -2.82 10.38
C PHE A 72 11.46 -3.51 10.50
N GLY A 73 12.09 -3.40 11.67
CA GLY A 73 13.36 -4.06 11.98
C GLY A 73 13.26 -5.57 11.88
N LEU A 74 12.19 -6.17 12.42
CA LEU A 74 11.94 -7.62 12.31
C LEU A 74 11.84 -8.07 10.85
N VAL A 75 11.05 -7.36 10.03
CA VAL A 75 10.92 -7.66 8.60
C VAL A 75 12.26 -7.56 7.88
N LEU A 76 13.02 -6.50 8.15
CA LEU A 76 14.35 -6.28 7.56
C LEU A 76 15.33 -7.39 7.96
N VAL A 77 15.36 -7.80 9.23
CA VAL A 77 16.17 -8.91 9.72
C VAL A 77 15.79 -10.21 9.01
N ILE A 78 14.50 -10.52 8.85
CA ILE A 78 14.04 -11.71 8.12
C ILE A 78 14.59 -11.71 6.69
N PHE A 79 14.46 -10.61 5.95
CA PHE A 79 14.97 -10.51 4.58
C PHE A 79 16.49 -10.63 4.50
N ILE A 80 17.22 -10.01 5.44
CA ILE A 80 18.68 -10.12 5.54
C ILE A 80 19.10 -11.56 5.82
N VAL A 81 18.47 -12.21 6.80
CA VAL A 81 18.76 -13.61 7.12
C VAL A 81 18.49 -14.48 5.90
N LEU A 82 17.34 -14.34 5.22
CA LEU A 82 17.03 -15.08 4.00
C LEU A 82 18.06 -14.85 2.89
N PHE A 83 18.57 -13.63 2.75
CA PHE A 83 19.56 -13.28 1.74
C PHE A 83 20.94 -13.90 2.05
N ILE A 84 21.46 -13.70 3.26
CA ILE A 84 22.80 -14.14 3.68
C ILE A 84 22.87 -15.66 3.79
N SER A 85 21.88 -16.26 4.45
CA SER A 85 21.84 -17.72 4.68
C SER A 85 21.55 -18.51 3.40
N ARG A 86 21.09 -17.85 2.33
CA ARG A 86 20.64 -18.50 1.08
C ARG A 86 19.62 -19.61 1.34
N LEU A 87 18.75 -19.42 2.34
CA LEU A 87 17.65 -20.35 2.60
C LEU A 87 16.77 -20.51 1.36
N LYS A 88 16.44 -21.76 1.04
CA LYS A 88 15.60 -22.09 -0.12
C LYS A 88 14.14 -22.15 0.29
N ILE A 89 13.33 -21.26 -0.28
CA ILE A 89 11.87 -21.30 -0.17
C ILE A 89 11.36 -21.94 -1.46
N PHE A 90 10.64 -23.07 -1.34
CA PHE A 90 10.18 -23.86 -2.48
C PHE A 90 11.28 -24.17 -3.53
N GLY A 91 12.51 -24.42 -3.07
CA GLY A 91 13.64 -24.81 -3.90
C GLY A 91 14.39 -23.64 -4.56
N LYS A 92 14.03 -22.39 -4.27
CA LYS A 92 14.71 -21.18 -4.78
C LYS A 92 15.16 -20.30 -3.62
N THR A 93 16.34 -19.71 -3.73
CA THR A 93 16.86 -18.70 -2.81
C THR A 93 16.27 -17.32 -3.12
N LEU A 94 16.28 -16.40 -2.15
CA LEU A 94 15.81 -15.02 -2.36
C LEU A 94 16.49 -14.33 -3.56
N ILE A 95 17.79 -14.58 -3.76
CA ILE A 95 18.54 -14.07 -4.92
C ILE A 95 17.99 -14.62 -6.23
N GLU A 96 17.63 -15.91 -6.29
CA GLU A 96 17.04 -16.51 -7.50
C GLU A 96 15.63 -15.99 -7.78
N TYR A 97 14.89 -15.56 -6.75
CA TYR A 97 13.62 -14.84 -6.92
C TYR A 97 13.82 -13.44 -7.51
N ILE A 98 14.82 -12.69 -7.04
CA ILE A 98 15.03 -11.28 -7.38
C ILE A 98 15.79 -11.10 -8.69
N LYS A 99 16.90 -11.83 -8.88
CA LYS A 99 17.87 -11.60 -9.97
C LYS A 99 17.23 -11.59 -11.37
N PRO A 100 16.24 -12.42 -11.71
CA PRO A 100 15.62 -12.37 -13.03
C PRO A 100 14.74 -11.14 -13.29
N ILE A 101 14.26 -10.49 -12.23
CA ILE A 101 13.21 -9.45 -12.28
C ILE A 101 13.63 -8.15 -11.61
N TRP A 102 14.91 -7.98 -11.27
CA TRP A 102 15.38 -6.86 -10.46
C TRP A 102 15.07 -5.49 -11.10
N TYR A 103 15.12 -5.39 -12.43
CA TYR A 103 14.75 -4.16 -13.14
C TYR A 103 13.28 -3.76 -12.88
N TYR A 104 12.37 -4.74 -12.83
CA TYR A 104 10.95 -4.49 -12.54
C TYR A 104 10.73 -4.09 -11.08
N ILE A 105 11.51 -4.66 -10.16
CA ILE A 105 11.51 -4.26 -8.75
C ILE A 105 11.94 -2.80 -8.61
N VAL A 106 13.06 -2.41 -9.24
CA VAL A 106 13.54 -1.02 -9.22
C VAL A 106 12.53 -0.07 -9.86
N LEU A 107 11.93 -0.47 -10.99
CA LEU A 107 10.85 0.30 -11.63
C LEU A 107 9.66 0.49 -10.69
N SER A 108 9.19 -0.58 -10.03
CA SER A 108 8.10 -0.50 -9.05
C SER A 108 8.43 0.46 -7.89
N LEU A 109 9.66 0.41 -7.37
CA LEU A 109 10.10 1.34 -6.32
C LEU A 109 10.10 2.79 -6.80
N ALA A 110 10.66 3.06 -7.98
CA ALA A 110 10.68 4.41 -8.56
C ALA A 110 9.27 4.97 -8.80
N VAL A 111 8.37 4.14 -9.31
CA VAL A 111 6.96 4.50 -9.54
C VAL A 111 6.24 4.78 -8.23
N VAL A 112 6.45 3.96 -7.20
CA VAL A 112 5.87 4.20 -5.86
C VAL A 112 6.43 5.48 -5.25
N ALA A 113 7.74 5.72 -5.35
CA ALA A 113 8.34 6.96 -4.88
C ALA A 113 7.74 8.17 -5.62
N PHE A 114 7.61 8.12 -6.94
CA PHE A 114 6.94 9.17 -7.73
C PHE A 114 5.48 9.40 -7.30
N GLN A 115 4.72 8.33 -7.07
CA GLN A 115 3.33 8.43 -6.60
C GLN A 115 3.20 9.19 -5.30
N TYR A 116 4.13 9.01 -4.37
CA TYR A 116 4.01 9.59 -3.04
C TYR A 116 4.75 10.91 -2.94
N LEU A 117 6.02 10.96 -3.35
CA LEU A 117 6.84 12.17 -3.23
C LEU A 117 6.43 13.29 -4.19
N TYR A 118 5.76 12.98 -5.31
CA TYR A 118 5.37 14.00 -6.29
C TYR A 118 3.86 14.09 -6.50
N LEU A 119 3.20 12.98 -6.84
CA LEU A 119 1.77 13.01 -7.21
C LEU A 119 0.82 13.30 -6.05
N VAL A 120 1.22 13.08 -4.79
CA VAL A 120 0.38 13.47 -3.63
C VAL A 120 0.23 15.00 -3.59
N GLU A 121 1.28 15.74 -3.90
CA GLU A 121 1.25 17.21 -3.93
C GLU A 121 0.71 17.74 -5.26
N HIS A 122 1.08 17.10 -6.38
CA HIS A 122 0.73 17.49 -7.74
C HIS A 122 -0.32 16.54 -8.34
N TYR A 123 -1.44 16.39 -7.62
CA TYR A 123 -2.42 15.37 -7.96
C TYR A 123 -2.97 15.50 -9.38
N SER A 124 -2.78 14.43 -10.15
CA SER A 124 -3.29 14.24 -11.49
C SER A 124 -3.91 12.83 -11.59
N PRO A 125 -5.25 12.71 -11.71
CA PRO A 125 -5.90 11.41 -11.80
C PRO A 125 -5.37 10.52 -12.93
N PRO A 126 -5.11 11.04 -14.15
CA PRO A 126 -4.49 10.25 -15.22
C PRO A 126 -3.11 9.71 -14.82
N LEU A 127 -2.23 10.55 -14.27
CA LEU A 127 -0.88 10.12 -13.86
C LEU A 127 -0.91 9.12 -12.69
N ALA A 128 -1.85 9.28 -11.76
CA ALA A 128 -2.06 8.31 -10.67
C ALA A 128 -2.48 6.93 -11.21
N ARG A 129 -3.39 6.90 -12.19
CA ARG A 129 -3.81 5.65 -12.85
C ARG A 129 -2.70 5.02 -13.69
N ILE A 130 -1.95 5.83 -14.44
CA ILE A 130 -0.81 5.36 -15.25
C ILE A 130 0.26 4.78 -14.34
N SER A 131 0.69 5.51 -13.31
CA SER A 131 1.68 5.00 -12.35
C SER A 131 1.19 3.72 -11.66
N GLN A 132 -0.11 3.61 -11.36
CA GLN A 132 -0.67 2.36 -10.85
C GLN A 132 -0.57 1.22 -11.85
N ALA A 133 -0.93 1.46 -13.11
CA ALA A 133 -0.81 0.48 -14.18
C ALA A 133 0.64 0.03 -14.40
N VAL A 134 1.62 0.94 -14.31
CA VAL A 134 3.03 0.59 -14.51
C VAL A 134 3.53 -0.44 -13.51
N TRP A 135 3.28 -0.28 -12.21
CA TRP A 135 3.74 -1.29 -11.25
C TRP A 135 2.93 -2.58 -11.35
N VAL A 136 1.63 -2.53 -11.70
CA VAL A 136 0.82 -3.73 -11.97
C VAL A 136 1.40 -4.53 -13.13
N LEU A 137 1.77 -3.84 -14.22
CA LEU A 137 2.42 -4.44 -15.38
C LEU A 137 3.79 -5.01 -15.01
N ALA A 138 4.56 -4.34 -14.16
CA ALA A 138 5.85 -4.84 -13.68
C ALA A 138 5.69 -6.18 -12.92
N VAL A 139 4.67 -6.30 -12.07
CA VAL A 139 4.32 -7.57 -11.39
C VAL A 139 3.93 -8.64 -12.42
N ALA A 140 3.03 -8.30 -13.35
CA ALA A 140 2.57 -9.21 -14.40
C ALA A 140 3.72 -9.78 -15.25
N LEU A 141 4.58 -8.89 -15.74
CA LEU A 141 5.74 -9.24 -16.56
C LEU A 141 6.78 -10.04 -15.77
N SER A 142 6.95 -9.74 -14.49
CA SER A 142 7.81 -10.54 -13.61
C SER A 142 7.32 -11.97 -13.48
N VAL A 143 6.03 -12.17 -13.23
CA VAL A 143 5.42 -13.50 -13.17
C VAL A 143 5.59 -14.24 -14.50
N TYR A 144 5.30 -13.56 -15.61
CA TYR A 144 5.49 -14.13 -16.96
C TYR A 144 6.93 -14.60 -17.19
N ILE A 145 7.93 -13.74 -16.95
CA ILE A 145 9.34 -14.05 -17.16
C ILE A 145 9.78 -15.22 -16.28
N LEU A 146 9.37 -15.24 -15.02
CA LEU A 146 9.74 -16.30 -14.09
C LEU A 146 9.18 -17.65 -14.50
N ILE A 147 7.91 -17.72 -14.93
CA ILE A 147 7.30 -18.97 -15.42
C ILE A 147 7.92 -19.41 -16.73
N LYS A 148 8.08 -18.48 -17.68
CA LYS A 148 8.47 -18.77 -19.06
C LYS A 148 9.96 -19.07 -19.21
N LYS A 149 10.82 -18.27 -18.58
CA LYS A 149 12.27 -18.32 -18.78
C LYS A 149 13.03 -18.99 -17.64
N HIS A 150 12.46 -19.03 -16.43
CA HIS A 150 13.16 -19.54 -15.24
C HIS A 150 12.48 -20.76 -14.61
N ASP A 151 11.48 -21.33 -15.28
CA ASP A 151 10.75 -22.53 -14.88
C ASP A 151 10.10 -22.45 -13.49
N PHE A 152 9.63 -21.26 -13.11
CA PHE A 152 8.90 -21.11 -11.85
C PHE A 152 7.53 -21.80 -11.96
N LYS A 153 7.17 -22.54 -10.92
CA LYS A 153 5.85 -23.15 -10.72
C LYS A 153 5.00 -22.23 -9.85
N PHE A 154 3.70 -22.52 -9.82
CA PHE A 154 2.70 -21.71 -9.10
C PHE A 154 3.10 -21.38 -7.64
N LYS A 155 3.60 -22.35 -6.88
CA LYS A 155 4.06 -22.12 -5.49
C LYS A 155 5.17 -21.08 -5.37
N GLN A 156 6.10 -21.02 -6.34
CA GLN A 156 7.11 -19.97 -6.34
C GLN A 156 6.51 -18.60 -6.70
N ILE A 157 5.48 -18.56 -7.53
CA ILE A 157 4.78 -17.31 -7.86
C ILE A 157 4.04 -16.71 -6.65
N LEU A 158 3.55 -17.54 -5.72
CA LEU A 158 3.02 -17.03 -4.44
C LEU A 158 4.09 -16.26 -3.66
N ILE A 159 5.32 -16.76 -3.62
CA ILE A 159 6.45 -16.06 -2.98
C ILE A 159 6.80 -14.76 -3.70
N VAL A 160 6.71 -14.74 -5.03
CA VAL A 160 6.89 -13.51 -5.84
C VAL A 160 5.81 -12.48 -5.49
N GLY A 161 4.55 -12.90 -5.29
CA GLY A 161 3.47 -12.02 -4.84
C GLY A 161 3.73 -11.43 -3.45
N ILE A 162 4.23 -12.24 -2.51
CA ILE A 162 4.61 -11.77 -1.17
C ILE A 162 5.77 -10.77 -1.27
N LEU A 163 6.78 -11.08 -2.08
CA LEU A 163 7.93 -10.20 -2.31
C LEU A 163 7.49 -8.84 -2.86
N TYR A 164 6.65 -8.82 -3.89
CA TYR A 164 6.12 -7.57 -4.45
C TYR A 164 5.19 -6.83 -3.49
N SER A 165 4.47 -7.54 -2.61
CA SER A 165 3.66 -6.91 -1.56
C SER A 165 4.54 -6.10 -0.61
N PHE A 166 5.65 -6.67 -0.13
CA PHE A 166 6.61 -5.93 0.69
C PHE A 166 7.30 -4.79 -0.08
N ILE A 167 7.73 -5.02 -1.33
CA ILE A 167 8.40 -3.99 -2.13
C ILE A 167 7.47 -2.81 -2.42
N ILE A 168 6.28 -3.07 -2.92
CA ILE A 168 5.36 -2.01 -3.36
C ILE A 168 4.67 -1.39 -2.15
N HIS A 169 3.97 -2.19 -1.35
CA HIS A 169 3.15 -1.67 -0.25
C HIS A 169 3.96 -1.40 1.01
N GLY A 170 5.02 -2.16 1.28
CA GLY A 170 5.95 -1.81 2.35
C GLY A 170 6.62 -0.45 2.09
N THR A 171 7.04 -0.15 0.85
CA THR A 171 7.56 1.19 0.51
C THR A 171 6.51 2.28 0.67
N LYS A 172 5.25 2.05 0.24
CA LYS A 172 4.16 3.01 0.46
C LYS A 172 3.93 3.29 1.95
N VAL A 173 3.98 2.26 2.78
CA VAL A 173 3.84 2.36 4.24
C VAL A 173 4.98 3.15 4.84
N LEU A 174 6.23 2.87 4.45
CA LEU A 174 7.40 3.61 4.92
C LEU A 174 7.27 5.09 4.58
N ILE A 175 6.95 5.43 3.33
CA ILE A 175 6.79 6.82 2.93
C ILE A 175 5.64 7.48 3.72
N ARG A 176 4.51 6.81 3.90
CA ARG A 176 3.39 7.34 4.69
C ARG A 176 3.73 7.60 6.14
N TYR A 177 4.43 6.66 6.76
CA TYR A 177 4.81 6.77 8.15
C TYR A 177 5.83 7.88 8.37
N PHE A 178 6.85 7.97 7.52
CA PHE A 178 7.93 8.96 7.68
C PHE A 178 7.59 10.36 7.19
N PHE A 179 6.79 10.51 6.13
CA PHE A 179 6.55 11.82 5.49
C PHE A 179 5.15 12.40 5.73
N TYR A 180 4.17 11.59 6.17
CA TYR A 180 2.78 12.03 6.34
C TYR A 180 2.20 11.73 7.74
N ASP A 181 3.06 11.54 8.74
CA ASP A 181 2.68 11.36 10.16
C ASP A 181 1.55 10.35 10.38
N SER A 182 1.55 9.27 9.58
CA SER A 182 0.48 8.29 9.60
C SER A 182 0.53 7.39 10.84
N SER A 183 -0.63 7.07 11.40
CA SER A 183 -0.78 6.16 12.53
C SER A 183 -0.52 4.69 12.15
N ILE A 184 -0.29 3.83 13.15
CA ILE A 184 0.07 2.42 12.91
C ILE A 184 -1.06 1.65 12.24
N PHE A 185 -2.28 1.72 12.77
CA PHE A 185 -3.36 0.90 12.20
C PHE A 185 -3.71 1.35 10.79
N TYR A 186 -3.65 2.66 10.52
CA TYR A 186 -3.80 3.18 9.18
C TYR A 186 -2.77 2.59 8.20
N VAL A 187 -1.46 2.61 8.54
CA VAL A 187 -0.45 2.09 7.62
C VAL A 187 -0.54 0.57 7.46
N LEU A 188 -0.91 -0.16 8.52
CA LEU A 188 -1.12 -1.61 8.44
C LEU A 188 -2.34 -1.98 7.57
N ASP A 189 -3.46 -1.26 7.71
CA ASP A 189 -4.63 -1.45 6.85
C ASP A 189 -4.27 -1.24 5.38
N ARG A 190 -3.57 -0.14 5.07
CA ARG A 190 -3.11 0.15 3.70
C ARG A 190 -2.10 -0.87 3.19
N PHE A 191 -1.26 -1.43 4.07
CA PHE A 191 -0.39 -2.54 3.72
C PHE A 191 -1.20 -3.77 3.31
N ILE A 192 -2.13 -4.21 4.16
CA ILE A 192 -2.90 -5.45 3.97
C ILE A 192 -3.76 -5.36 2.72
N TYR A 193 -4.54 -4.28 2.59
CA TYR A 193 -5.42 -4.09 1.43
C TYR A 193 -4.65 -4.06 0.12
N GLY A 194 -3.53 -3.33 0.11
CA GLY A 194 -2.67 -3.25 -1.05
C GLY A 194 -1.95 -4.56 -1.39
N SER A 195 -1.42 -5.24 -0.37
CA SER A 195 -0.78 -6.54 -0.51
C SER A 195 -1.74 -7.59 -1.04
N LEU A 196 -3.00 -7.56 -0.59
CA LEU A 196 -4.05 -8.44 -1.12
C LEU A 196 -4.24 -8.23 -2.62
N LEU A 197 -4.27 -6.98 -3.10
CA LEU A 197 -4.36 -6.69 -4.54
C LEU A 197 -3.18 -7.27 -5.32
N VAL A 198 -1.95 -7.07 -4.83
CA VAL A 198 -0.73 -7.63 -5.46
C VAL A 198 -0.79 -9.17 -5.51
N MET A 199 -1.23 -9.79 -4.41
CA MET A 199 -1.39 -11.24 -4.32
C MET A 199 -2.43 -11.76 -5.31
N VAL A 200 -3.60 -11.11 -5.41
CA VAL A 200 -4.64 -11.48 -6.37
C VAL A 200 -4.12 -11.40 -7.80
N ILE A 201 -3.40 -10.32 -8.16
CA ILE A 201 -2.78 -10.17 -9.48
C ILE A 201 -1.80 -11.32 -9.74
N ALA A 202 -0.89 -11.60 -8.80
CA ALA A 202 0.09 -12.67 -8.94
C ALA A 202 -0.56 -14.05 -9.06
N ILE A 203 -1.64 -14.31 -8.33
CA ILE A 203 -2.40 -15.57 -8.38
C ILE A 203 -3.10 -15.71 -9.73
N ILE A 204 -3.86 -14.70 -10.17
CA ILE A 204 -4.59 -14.75 -11.45
C ILE A 204 -3.61 -14.97 -12.60
N ILE A 205 -2.58 -14.12 -12.70
CA ILE A 205 -1.60 -14.17 -13.78
C ILE A 205 -0.78 -15.45 -13.71
N GLY A 206 -0.34 -15.83 -12.51
CA GLY A 206 0.41 -17.06 -12.27
C GLY A 206 -0.37 -18.31 -12.65
N SER A 207 -1.68 -18.34 -12.36
CA SER A 207 -2.57 -19.45 -12.72
C SER A 207 -2.75 -19.53 -14.23
N VAL A 208 -3.05 -18.40 -14.89
CA VAL A 208 -3.21 -18.33 -16.34
C VAL A 208 -1.95 -18.87 -17.05
N PHE A 209 -0.77 -18.32 -16.76
CA PHE A 209 0.46 -18.76 -17.43
C PHE A 209 0.88 -20.18 -17.07
N SER A 210 0.63 -20.64 -15.84
CA SER A 210 0.90 -22.03 -15.46
C SER A 210 0.01 -23.01 -16.24
N ILE A 211 -1.28 -22.70 -16.39
CA ILE A 211 -2.22 -23.53 -17.16
C ILE A 211 -1.84 -23.56 -18.64
N LEU A 212 -1.54 -22.40 -19.23
CA LEU A 212 -1.15 -22.30 -20.64
C LEU A 212 0.13 -23.13 -20.91
N LYS A 213 1.13 -23.02 -20.02
CA LYS A 213 2.36 -23.81 -20.11
C LYS A 213 2.11 -25.31 -20.03
N ASN A 214 1.28 -25.75 -19.07
CA ASN A 214 0.95 -27.16 -18.88
C ASN A 214 0.17 -27.76 -20.06
N ARG A 215 -0.61 -26.94 -20.77
CA ARG A 215 -1.34 -27.32 -21.99
C ARG A 215 -0.46 -27.32 -23.25
N GLY A 216 0.85 -27.05 -23.13
CA GLY A 216 1.75 -26.96 -24.28
C GLY A 216 1.52 -25.74 -25.17
N ILE A 217 0.71 -24.76 -24.72
CA ILE A 217 0.46 -23.54 -25.48
C ILE A 217 1.72 -22.68 -25.41
N LYS A 218 2.20 -22.26 -26.58
CA LYS A 218 3.41 -21.43 -26.71
C LYS A 218 3.13 -20.01 -26.19
N ILE A 219 3.39 -19.82 -24.90
CA ILE A 219 3.48 -18.51 -24.23
C ILE A 219 4.85 -17.86 -24.39
#